data_AF-A0A0D2PXZ5-F1
#
_entry.id   AF-A0A0D2PXZ5-F1
#
_cell.length_a   1.000
_cell.length_b   1.000
_cell.length_c   1.000
_cell.angle_alpha   90.00
_cell.angle_beta   90.00
_cell.angle_gamma   90.00
#
_symmetry.space_group_name_H-M   'P 1'
#
loop_
_entity.id
_entity.type
_entity.pdbx_description
1 polymer ?
#
loop_
_entity_poly.entity_id
_entity_poly.type
_entity_poly.pdbx_seq_one_letter_code
_entity_poly.pdbx_strand_id
1 'polypeptide(L)'
;MLKRQLSRLQTYLGGIKYMTRLPDIIIIVDQQEEYTALRECITLGIPTICLIYTNSDIDLADISIPANDDAVASIQLILYKVVEIP
;
A
#
# COMPACT_ATOMS: atom_id res chain seq x y z
N MET A 1 3.95 -31.28 -2.38
CA MET A 1 2.92 -30.41 -2.99
C MET A 1 2.29 -29.45 -1.97
N LEU A 2 1.75 -29.95 -0.85
CA LEU A 2 1.16 -29.14 0.23
C LEU A 2 2.07 -28.03 0.76
N LYS A 3 3.35 -28.33 1.05
CA LYS A 3 4.33 -27.30 1.50
C LYS A 3 4.51 -26.15 0.50
N ARG A 4 4.46 -26.44 -0.81
CA ARG A 4 4.59 -25.43 -1.87
C ARG A 4 3.35 -24.53 -1.94
N GLN A 5 2.16 -25.12 -1.79
CA GLN A 5 0.91 -24.35 -1.75
C GLN A 5 0.85 -23.47 -0.51
N LEU A 6 1.24 -24.00 0.66
CA LEU A 6 1.31 -23.24 1.90
C LEU A 6 2.29 -22.05 1.77
N SER A 7 3.48 -22.28 1.22
CA SER A 7 4.47 -21.23 1.00
C SER A 7 3.94 -20.15 0.06
N ARG A 8 3.26 -20.51 -1.04
CA ARG A 8 2.63 -19.53 -1.93
C ARG A 8 1.57 -18.69 -1.21
N LEU A 9 0.68 -19.33 -0.44
CA LEU A 9 -0.34 -18.60 0.33
C LEU A 9 0.30 -17.65 1.35
N GLN A 10 1.37 -18.07 2.02
CA GLN A 10 2.09 -17.22 2.96
C GLN A 10 2.73 -16.01 2.27
N THR A 11 3.30 -16.19 1.07
CA THR A 11 3.89 -15.09 0.29
C THR A 11 2.86 -14.04 -0.10
N TYR A 12 1.68 -14.43 -0.57
CA TYR A 12 0.68 -13.48 -1.09
C TYR A 12 -0.32 -12.98 -0.03
N LEU A 13 -0.70 -13.81 0.95
CA LEU A 13 -1.77 -13.52 1.90
C LEU A 13 -1.27 -13.42 3.35
N GLY A 14 0.03 -13.59 3.58
CA GLY A 14 0.61 -13.57 4.92
C GLY A 14 0.40 -12.24 5.65
N GLY A 15 0.46 -11.12 4.92
CA GLY A 15 0.28 -9.77 5.49
C GLY A 15 -1.13 -9.52 6.04
N ILE A 16 -2.14 -10.17 5.48
CA ILE A 16 -3.55 -10.00 5.88
C ILE A 16 -4.08 -11.16 6.74
N LYS A 17 -3.23 -12.12 7.10
CA LYS A 17 -3.62 -13.35 7.79
C LYS A 17 -4.43 -13.12 9.07
N TYR A 18 -4.15 -12.03 9.78
CA TYR A 18 -4.76 -11.70 11.07
C TYR A 18 -5.81 -10.58 10.98
N MET A 19 -6.14 -10.10 9.77
CA MET A 19 -7.17 -9.09 9.60
C MET A 19 -8.56 -9.68 9.87
N THR A 20 -9.27 -9.12 10.85
CA THR A 20 -10.64 -9.51 11.22
C THR A 20 -11.71 -8.56 10.68
N ARG A 21 -11.28 -7.37 10.21
CA ARG A 21 -12.10 -6.32 9.60
C ARG A 21 -11.31 -5.62 8.51
N LEU A 22 -12.00 -4.84 7.69
CA LEU A 22 -11.37 -3.94 6.73
C LEU A 22 -10.46 -2.92 7.44
N PRO A 23 -9.37 -2.49 6.79
CA PRO A 23 -8.48 -1.48 7.35
C PRO A 23 -9.18 -0.13 7.37
N ASP A 24 -8.84 0.69 8.37
CA ASP A 24 -9.38 2.05 8.49
C ASP A 24 -8.68 3.03 7.54
N ILE A 25 -7.46 2.71 7.08
CA ILE A 25 -6.68 3.46 6.11
C ILE A 25 -5.69 2.52 5.39
N ILE A 26 -5.37 2.80 4.13
CA ILE A 26 -4.37 2.06 3.36
C ILE A 26 -3.28 3.02 2.88
N ILE A 27 -2.02 2.60 3.05
CA ILE A 27 -0.86 3.29 2.46
C ILE A 27 -0.47 2.54 1.18
N ILE A 28 -0.41 3.25 0.06
CA ILE A 28 -0.12 2.72 -1.27
C ILE A 28 1.22 3.28 -1.74
N VAL A 29 2.05 2.40 -2.27
CA VAL A 29 3.35 2.72 -2.86
C VAL A 29 3.27 2.30 -4.32
N ASP A 30 3.75 3.15 -5.23
CA ASP A 30 3.63 2.97 -6.67
C ASP A 30 2.16 2.92 -7.15
N GLN A 31 1.63 4.10 -7.47
CA GLN A 31 0.25 4.25 -7.94
C GLN A 31 -0.02 3.52 -9.27
N GLN A 32 0.98 3.38 -10.13
CA GLN A 32 0.80 2.81 -11.46
C GLN A 32 0.65 1.30 -11.36
N GLU A 33 1.51 0.64 -10.57
CA GLU A 33 1.43 -0.79 -10.32
C GLU A 33 0.21 -1.16 -9.45
N GLU A 34 -0.12 -0.33 -8.45
CA GLU A 34 -1.20 -0.62 -7.49
C GLU A 34 -2.55 0.06 -7.82
N TYR A 35 -2.78 0.42 -9.08
CA TYR A 35 -4.01 1.06 -9.52
C TYR A 35 -5.29 0.26 -9.18
N THR A 36 -5.20 -1.07 -9.18
CA THR A 36 -6.32 -1.94 -8.80
C THR A 36 -6.66 -1.78 -7.31
N ALA A 37 -5.66 -1.77 -6.43
CA ALA A 37 -5.86 -1.56 -5.01
C ALA A 37 -6.47 -0.19 -4.72
N LEU A 38 -6.01 0.86 -5.40
CA LEU A 38 -6.62 2.20 -5.30
C LEU A 38 -8.11 2.19 -5.65
N ARG A 39 -8.50 1.55 -6.76
CA ARG A 39 -9.92 1.46 -7.15
C ARG A 39 -10.75 0.65 -6.17
N GLU A 40 -10.21 -0.42 -5.59
CA GLU A 40 -10.88 -1.17 -4.53
C GLU A 40 -11.10 -0.30 -3.29
N CYS A 41 -10.10 0.47 -2.88
CA CYS A 41 -10.21 1.41 -1.76
C CYS A 41 -11.30 2.45 -2.00
N ILE A 42 -11.32 3.09 -3.18
CA ILE A 42 -12.35 4.05 -3.57
C ILE A 42 -13.74 3.41 -3.54
N THR A 43 -13.87 2.19 -4.06
CA THR A 43 -15.15 1.46 -4.09
C THR A 43 -15.65 1.10 -2.68
N LEU A 44 -14.74 0.73 -1.79
CA LEU A 44 -15.03 0.37 -0.40
C LEU A 44 -15.13 1.59 0.53
N GLY A 45 -14.80 2.79 0.05
CA GLY A 45 -14.73 4.01 0.86
C GLY A 45 -13.62 3.98 1.91
N ILE A 46 -12.52 3.25 1.65
CA ILE A 46 -11.36 3.19 2.53
C ILE A 46 -10.42 4.34 2.15
N PRO A 47 -10.07 5.25 3.07
CA PRO A 47 -9.18 6.36 2.77
C PRO A 47 -7.76 5.88 2.47
N THR A 48 -7.07 6.61 1.61
CA THR A 48 -5.76 6.24 1.05
C THR A 48 -4.71 7.32 1.27
N ILE A 49 -3.51 6.88 1.65
CA ILE A 49 -2.29 7.69 1.59
C ILE A 49 -1.42 7.11 0.49
N CYS A 50 -1.05 7.88 -0.53
CA CYS A 50 -0.24 7.39 -1.63
C CYS A 50 1.10 8.11 -1.70
N LEU A 51 2.19 7.35 -1.85
CA LEU A 51 3.45 7.91 -2.32
C LEU A 51 3.30 8.20 -3.81
N ILE A 52 3.52 9.44 -4.22
CA ILE A 52 3.34 9.89 -5.60
C ILE A 52 4.65 10.40 -6.19
N TYR A 53 4.91 10.03 -7.43
CA TYR A 53 6.04 10.49 -8.22
C TYR A 53 5.54 11.33 -9.42
N THR A 54 6.47 11.83 -10.24
CA THR A 54 6.16 12.78 -11.33
C THR A 54 5.15 12.28 -12.37
N ASN A 55 4.90 10.97 -12.44
CA ASN A 55 3.99 10.29 -13.37
C ASN A 55 2.66 9.86 -12.71
N SER A 56 2.42 10.25 -11.46
CA SER A 56 1.24 9.91 -10.66
C SER A 56 0.08 10.90 -10.88
N ASP A 57 -1.15 10.42 -10.70
CA ASP A 57 -2.35 11.26 -10.67
C ASP A 57 -2.69 11.61 -9.21
N ILE A 58 -2.54 12.88 -8.86
CA ILE A 58 -2.67 13.41 -7.49
C ILE A 58 -4.12 13.30 -6.99
N ASP A 59 -5.10 13.28 -7.88
CA ASP A 59 -6.53 13.30 -7.54
C ASP A 59 -7.07 11.92 -7.14
N LEU A 60 -6.28 10.85 -7.30
CA LEU A 60 -6.73 9.48 -7.06
C LEU A 60 -6.60 9.04 -5.59
N ALA A 61 -5.78 9.73 -4.79
CA ALA A 61 -5.54 9.43 -3.39
C ALA A 61 -6.07 10.54 -2.47
N ASP A 62 -6.54 10.18 -1.28
CA ASP A 62 -7.06 11.17 -0.31
C ASP A 62 -5.92 12.03 0.26
N ILE A 63 -4.75 11.43 0.47
CA ILE A 63 -3.53 12.11 0.90
C ILE A 63 -2.39 11.67 -0.01
N SER A 64 -1.80 12.65 -0.70
CA SER A 64 -0.66 12.44 -1.58
C SER A 64 0.64 12.91 -0.93
N ILE A 65 1.64 12.04 -0.85
CA ILE A 65 2.99 12.34 -0.35
C ILE A 65 3.96 12.34 -1.53
N PRO A 66 4.47 13.51 -1.96
CA PRO A 66 5.51 13.59 -2.99
C PRO A 66 6.77 12.86 -2.56
N ALA A 67 7.15 11.84 -3.31
CA ALA A 67 8.27 10.95 -2.99
C ALA A 67 8.84 10.30 -4.24
N ASN A 68 10.08 9.83 -4.16
CA ASN A 68 10.57 8.83 -5.11
C ASN A 68 10.04 7.46 -4.65
N ASP A 69 9.08 6.90 -5.38
CA ASP A 69 8.47 5.60 -5.12
C ASP A 69 9.23 4.43 -5.78
N ASP A 70 10.16 4.69 -6.70
CA ASP A 70 11.06 3.68 -7.26
C ASP A 70 12.18 3.27 -6.28
N ALA A 71 12.59 4.19 -5.39
CA ALA A 71 13.73 4.00 -4.52
C ALA A 71 13.34 3.37 -3.17
N VAL A 72 13.77 2.13 -2.94
CA VAL A 72 13.56 1.41 -1.65
C VAL A 72 13.99 2.25 -0.44
N ALA A 73 15.10 2.99 -0.53
CA ALA A 73 15.58 3.84 0.55
C ALA A 73 14.61 5.00 0.87
N SER A 74 13.98 5.59 -0.17
CA SER A 74 12.98 6.64 -0.03
C SER A 74 11.70 6.09 0.62
N ILE A 75 11.19 4.96 0.10
CA ILE A 75 10.02 4.27 0.65
C ILE A 75 10.24 3.93 2.12
N GLN A 76 11.36 3.30 2.45
CA GLN A 76 11.69 2.92 3.84
C GLN A 76 11.77 4.13 4.76
N LEU A 77 12.40 5.22 4.32
CA LEU A 77 12.50 6.46 5.10
C LEU A 77 11.10 7.01 5.43
N ILE A 78 10.22 7.08 4.43
CA ILE A 78 8.88 7.63 4.62
C ILE A 78 8.05 6.73 5.52
N LEU A 79 8.02 5.42 5.25
CA LEU A 79 7.27 4.47 6.06
C LEU A 79 7.77 4.44 7.51
N TYR A 80 9.08 4.51 7.73
CA TYR A 80 9.66 4.61 9.07
C TYR A 80 9.16 5.87 9.79
N LYS A 81 9.14 7.01 9.10
CA LYS A 81 8.66 8.27 9.66
C LYS A 81 7.17 8.25 9.97
N VAL A 82 6.35 7.58 9.16
CA VAL A 82 4.91 7.40 9.43
C VAL A 82 4.69 6.56 10.68
N VAL A 83 5.49 5.51 10.88
CA VAL A 83 5.39 4.63 12.07
C VAL A 83 5.96 5.27 13.34
N GLU A 84 6.97 6.15 13.21
CA GLU A 84 7.62 6.83 14.35
C GLU A 84 6.70 7.87 15.03
N ILE A 85 5.63 8.32 14.38
CA ILE A 85 4.70 9.29 14.98
C ILE A 85 4.04 8.66 16.21
N PRO A 86 4.28 9.20 17.43
CA PRO A 86 3.82 8.61 18.68
C PRO A 86 2.31 8.72 18.90
#